data_AF-A0A7K9X2I6-F1
#
_entry.id   AF-A0A7K9X2I6-F1
#
_cell.length_a   1.000
_cell.length_b   1.000
_cell.length_c   1.000
_cell.angle_alpha   90.00
_cell.angle_beta   90.00
_cell.angle_gamma   90.00
#
_symmetry.space_group_name_H-M   'P 1'
#
loop_
_entity.id
_entity.type
_entity.pdbx_description
1 polymer ?
#
loop_
_entity_poly.entity_id
_entity_poly.type
_entity_poly.pdbx_seq_one_letter_code
_entity_poly.pdbx_strand_id
1 'polypeptide(L)'
;GLLLQGDSKNDTWIFVLAVLLSSTLIYNSKGTIDQQAMDALHYVMKLTEHVKLKAAPEGSEGDLKDSEEIVPFFPTFIWAVRDFTLQLQLDGKEISEDEYLENALKLKAGK
;
A
#
# COMPACT_ATOMS: atom_id res chain seq x y z
N GLY A 1 -4.33 -27.69 15.71
CA GLY A 1 -3.13 -26.96 15.26
C GLY A 1 -3.11 -26.98 13.75
N LEU A 2 -3.47 -25.87 13.12
CA LEU A 2 -3.39 -25.68 11.68
C LEU A 2 -2.57 -24.41 11.47
N LEU A 3 -1.26 -24.56 11.61
CA LEU A 3 -0.34 -23.57 11.09
C LEU A 3 -0.32 -23.81 9.58
N LEU A 4 -1.12 -23.01 8.86
CA LEU A 4 -0.86 -22.76 7.45
C LEU A 4 0.59 -22.32 7.37
N GLN A 5 1.46 -23.21 6.88
CA GLN A 5 2.81 -22.84 6.51
C GLN A 5 2.66 -21.88 5.32
N GLY A 6 2.64 -20.58 5.60
CA GLY A 6 2.50 -19.53 4.60
C GLY A 6 3.70 -19.61 3.67
N ASP A 7 3.45 -20.00 2.41
CA ASP A 7 4.39 -19.71 1.34
C ASP A 7 4.34 -18.20 1.12
N SER A 8 5.47 -17.50 1.31
CA SER A 8 5.56 -16.04 1.20
C SER A 8 5.11 -15.50 -0.17
N LYS A 9 5.16 -16.34 -1.21
CA LYS A 9 4.59 -16.03 -2.52
C LYS A 9 3.07 -15.98 -2.49
N ASN A 10 2.42 -16.91 -1.79
CA ASN A 10 0.97 -16.94 -1.66
C ASN A 10 0.47 -15.73 -0.88
N ASP A 11 1.15 -15.33 0.19
CA ASP A 11 0.80 -14.15 0.99
C ASP A 11 0.88 -12.86 0.16
N THR A 12 1.89 -12.76 -0.71
CA THR A 12 2.02 -11.64 -1.65
C THR A 12 0.83 -11.57 -2.62
N TRP A 13 0.44 -12.71 -3.23
CA TRP A 13 -0.69 -12.76 -4.16
C TRP A 13 -2.04 -12.50 -3.48
N ILE A 14 -2.24 -13.02 -2.28
CA ILE A 14 -3.42 -12.70 -1.45
C ILE A 14 -3.50 -11.19 -1.24
N PHE A 15 -2.37 -10.55 -0.94
CA PHE A 15 -2.35 -9.12 -0.71
C PHE A 15 -2.60 -8.30 -1.99
N VAL A 16 -2.00 -8.68 -3.13
CA VAL A 16 -2.29 -8.07 -4.44
C VAL A 16 -3.78 -8.19 -4.80
N LEU A 17 -4.38 -9.37 -4.61
CA LEU A 17 -5.81 -9.57 -4.85
C LEU A 17 -6.67 -8.73 -3.91
N ALA A 18 -6.28 -8.61 -2.62
CA ALA A 18 -6.96 -7.74 -1.68
C ALA A 18 -6.92 -6.26 -2.13
N VAL A 19 -5.80 -5.78 -2.66
CA VAL A 19 -5.72 -4.42 -3.22
C VAL A 19 -6.63 -4.26 -4.44
N LEU A 20 -6.64 -5.24 -5.35
CA LEU A 20 -7.42 -5.17 -6.58
C LEU A 20 -8.94 -5.26 -6.37
N LEU A 21 -9.37 -6.04 -5.38
CA LEU A 21 -10.79 -6.37 -5.17
C LEU A 21 -11.47 -5.51 -4.10
N SER A 22 -10.71 -4.75 -3.31
CA SER A 22 -11.27 -3.96 -2.22
C SER A 22 -11.62 -2.54 -2.65
N SER A 23 -12.68 -1.99 -2.06
CA SER A 23 -12.94 -0.53 -2.08
C SER A 23 -12.14 0.21 -1.01
N THR A 24 -11.83 -0.48 0.10
CA THR A 24 -11.05 0.04 1.22
C THR A 24 -10.10 -1.03 1.71
N LEU A 25 -8.81 -0.70 1.81
CA LEU A 25 -7.75 -1.60 2.27
C LEU A 25 -7.28 -1.13 3.65
N ILE A 26 -7.49 -1.97 4.65
CA ILE A 26 -7.00 -1.73 6.01
C ILE A 26 -5.73 -2.56 6.21
N TYR A 27 -4.57 -1.89 6.17
CA TYR A 27 -3.29 -2.52 6.46
C TYR A 27 -2.99 -2.43 7.96
N ASN A 28 -2.72 -3.56 8.59
CA ASN A 28 -2.52 -3.63 10.03
C ASN A 28 -1.08 -4.04 10.37
N SER A 29 -0.37 -3.19 11.10
CA SER A 29 0.96 -3.49 11.63
C SER A 29 1.04 -3.23 13.14
N LYS A 30 2.06 -3.80 13.78
CA LYS A 30 2.37 -3.53 15.20
C LYS A 30 3.52 -2.54 15.32
N GLY A 31 3.52 -1.75 16.39
CA GLY A 31 4.58 -0.81 16.71
C GLY A 31 4.42 0.49 15.94
N THR A 32 5.36 0.77 15.04
CA THR A 32 5.42 2.04 14.30
C THR A 32 5.43 1.76 12.80
N ILE A 33 5.19 2.79 11.99
CA ILE A 33 5.43 2.69 10.55
C ILE A 33 6.94 2.66 10.32
N ASP A 34 7.47 1.48 10.02
CA ASP A 34 8.89 1.25 9.76
C ASP A 34 9.19 1.06 8.26
N GLN A 35 10.48 1.04 7.93
CA GLN A 35 10.92 0.89 6.53
C GLN A 35 10.48 -0.46 5.95
N GLN A 36 10.44 -1.52 6.77
CA GLN A 36 10.09 -2.86 6.31
C GLN A 36 8.62 -2.93 5.85
N ALA A 37 7.71 -2.33 6.61
CA ALA A 37 6.30 -2.25 6.24
C ALA A 37 6.09 -1.39 4.99
N MET A 38 6.87 -0.30 4.84
CA MET A 38 6.87 0.52 3.63
C MET A 38 7.37 -0.23 2.40
N ASP A 39 8.48 -0.96 2.52
CA ASP A 39 9.06 -1.72 1.41
C ASP A 39 8.09 -2.82 0.94
N ALA A 40 7.40 -3.49 1.88
CA ALA A 40 6.39 -4.49 1.58
C ALA A 40 5.19 -3.89 0.83
N LEU A 41 4.67 -2.75 1.29
CA LEU A 41 3.60 -2.02 0.62
C LEU A 41 4.02 -1.59 -0.79
N HIS A 42 5.21 -1.00 -0.93
CA HIS A 42 5.74 -0.57 -2.23
C HIS A 42 5.87 -1.71 -3.23
N TYR A 43 6.36 -2.86 -2.77
CA TYR A 43 6.48 -4.05 -3.60
C TYR A 43 5.12 -4.53 -4.12
N VAL A 44 4.10 -4.55 -3.26
CA VAL A 44 2.74 -4.98 -3.62
C VAL A 44 2.06 -3.98 -4.55
N MET A 45 2.27 -2.68 -4.34
CA MET A 45 1.75 -1.65 -5.24
C MET A 45 2.31 -1.82 -6.65
N LYS A 46 3.63 -2.01 -6.79
CA LYS A 46 4.27 -2.28 -8.08
C LYS A 46 3.75 -3.55 -8.76
N LEU A 47 3.55 -4.63 -7.99
CA LEU A 47 2.98 -5.85 -8.54
C LEU A 47 1.54 -5.65 -8.99
N THR A 48 0.74 -4.91 -8.22
CA THR A 48 -0.65 -4.58 -8.54
C THR A 48 -0.75 -3.78 -9.83
N GLU A 49 0.12 -2.79 -10.02
CA GLU A 49 0.25 -2.04 -11.29
C GLU A 49 0.59 -2.96 -12.46
N HIS A 50 1.60 -3.82 -12.29
CA HIS A 50 2.04 -4.75 -13.33
C HIS A 50 0.94 -5.74 -13.75
N VAL A 51 0.15 -6.22 -12.78
CA VAL A 51 -1.00 -7.09 -13.05
C VAL A 51 -2.10 -6.34 -13.79
N LYS A 52 -2.42 -5.09 -13.40
CA LYS A 52 -3.41 -4.26 -14.11
C LYS A 52 -3.02 -4.05 -15.58
N LEU A 53 -1.75 -3.73 -15.84
CA LEU A 53 -1.25 -3.51 -17.21
C LEU A 53 -1.35 -4.78 -18.07
N LYS A 54 -1.11 -5.97 -17.50
CA LYS A 54 -1.21 -7.25 -18.22
C LYS A 54 -2.64 -7.76 -18.39
N ALA A 55 -3.55 -7.37 -17.51
CA ALA A 55 -4.95 -7.77 -17.56
C ALA A 55 -5.78 -6.93 -18.54
N ALA A 56 -5.22 -5.81 -19.04
CA ALA A 56 -5.84 -5.03 -20.10
C ALA A 56 -5.87 -5.83 -21.42
N PRO A 57 -6.99 -5.83 -22.17
CA PRO A 57 -7.12 -6.62 -23.40
C PRO A 57 -6.12 -6.19 -24.48
N GLU A 58 -5.50 -7.15 -25.18
CA GLU A 58 -4.45 -6.97 -26.21
C GLU A 58 -4.90 -6.24 -27.51
N GLY A 59 -5.95 -5.43 -27.46
CA GLY A 59 -6.47 -4.66 -28.60
C GLY A 59 -6.53 -3.15 -28.35
N SER A 60 -6.21 -2.67 -27.15
CA SER A 60 -6.30 -1.26 -26.78
C SER A 60 -4.96 -0.51 -26.87
N GLU A 61 -3.97 -0.99 -27.63
CA GLU A 61 -2.73 -0.22 -27.83
C GLU A 61 -2.97 1.05 -28.69
N GLY A 62 -4.07 1.10 -29.45
CA GLY A 62 -4.45 2.24 -30.30
C GLY A 62 -5.31 3.32 -29.62
N ASP A 63 -6.11 2.96 -28.61
CA ASP A 63 -7.12 3.84 -28.00
C ASP A 63 -6.74 4.36 -26.61
N LEU A 64 -5.62 3.93 -26.03
CA LEU A 64 -5.11 4.45 -24.75
C LEU A 64 -4.43 5.83 -24.86
N LYS A 65 -4.71 6.59 -25.94
CA LYS A 65 -4.22 7.97 -26.12
C LYS A 65 -5.01 9.01 -25.33
N ASP A 66 -6.18 8.67 -24.79
CA ASP A 66 -6.85 9.48 -23.78
C ASP A 66 -6.56 8.90 -22.40
N SER A 67 -5.43 9.35 -21.86
CA SER A 67 -4.85 9.00 -20.56
C SER A 67 -5.66 9.53 -19.36
N GLU A 68 -7.00 9.50 -19.42
CA GLU A 68 -7.90 9.98 -18.37
C GLU A 68 -8.94 8.95 -17.90
N GLU A 69 -9.21 7.87 -18.66
CA GLU A 69 -10.30 6.92 -18.30
C GLU A 69 -9.88 5.67 -17.52
N ILE A 70 -8.59 5.40 -17.35
CA ILE A 70 -8.13 4.40 -16.36
C ILE A 70 -7.68 5.17 -15.13
N VAL A 71 -8.62 5.83 -14.46
CA VAL A 71 -8.42 6.25 -13.07
C VAL A 71 -8.26 4.94 -12.29
N PRO A 72 -7.07 4.63 -11.76
CA PRO A 72 -6.82 3.31 -11.23
C PRO A 72 -7.62 3.18 -9.94
N PHE A 73 -8.55 2.23 -9.89
CA PHE A 73 -9.19 1.80 -8.64
C PHE A 73 -8.10 1.27 -7.72
N PHE A 74 -7.47 2.16 -6.97
CA PHE A 74 -6.76 1.83 -5.75
C PHE A 74 -7.73 2.07 -4.61
N PRO A 75 -7.85 1.11 -3.68
CA PRO A 75 -8.75 1.27 -2.56
C PRO A 75 -8.37 2.49 -1.74
N THR A 76 -9.35 3.06 -1.04
CA THR A 76 -9.03 3.94 0.09
C THR A 76 -8.14 3.18 1.08
N PHE A 77 -7.01 3.75 1.43
CA PHE A 77 -6.02 3.10 2.28
C PHE A 77 -6.12 3.59 3.73
N ILE A 78 -6.16 2.66 4.68
CA ILE A 78 -6.12 2.95 6.12
C ILE A 78 -5.01 2.12 6.75
N TRP A 79 -4.11 2.76 7.48
CA TRP A 79 -3.06 2.07 8.23
C TRP A 79 -3.43 1.98 9.71
N ALA A 80 -3.84 0.79 10.14
CA ALA A 80 -4.12 0.50 11.55
C ALA A 80 -2.83 0.10 12.28
N VAL A 81 -2.22 1.04 13.00
CA VAL A 81 -1.01 0.82 13.79
C VAL A 81 -1.39 0.38 15.21
N ARG A 82 -1.12 -0.88 15.57
CA ARG A 82 -1.39 -1.44 16.91
C ARG A 82 -0.19 -1.33 17.82
N ASP A 83 -0.42 -1.34 19.13
CA ASP A 83 0.63 -1.26 20.16
C ASP A 83 1.51 0.00 19.98
N PHE A 84 0.90 1.10 19.56
CA PHE A 84 1.58 2.37 19.30
C PHE A 84 2.02 3.02 20.61
N THR A 85 3.32 3.25 20.77
CA THR A 85 3.93 3.79 21.99
C THR A 85 4.64 5.13 21.79
N LEU A 86 4.72 5.62 20.55
CA LEU A 86 5.32 6.91 20.26
C LEU A 86 4.39 8.05 20.69
N GLN A 87 4.99 9.14 21.15
CA GLN A 87 4.27 10.40 21.28
C GLN A 87 4.13 11.03 19.90
N LEU A 88 2.92 11.41 19.51
CA LEU A 88 2.63 12.10 18.26
C LEU A 88 3.08 13.56 18.36
N GLN A 89 4.39 13.77 18.35
CA GLN A 89 4.99 15.09 18.37
C GLN A 89 6.09 15.24 17.31
N LEU A 90 6.07 16.37 16.62
CA LEU A 90 7.11 16.77 15.68
C LEU A 90 7.52 18.21 15.99
N ASP A 91 8.82 18.45 16.14
CA ASP A 91 9.37 19.77 16.50
C ASP A 91 8.70 20.40 17.75
N GLY A 92 8.34 19.56 18.72
CA GLY A 92 7.70 19.97 19.98
C GLY A 92 6.22 20.37 19.85
N LYS A 93 5.61 20.16 18.69
CA LYS A 93 4.16 20.34 18.48
C LYS A 93 3.49 18.98 18.36
N GLU A 94 2.31 18.86 18.98
CA GLU A 94 1.44 17.71 18.76
C GLU A 94 1.01 17.65 17.30
N ILE A 95 0.99 16.45 16.73
CA ILE A 95 0.55 16.16 15.37
C ILE A 95 -0.61 15.18 15.38
N SER A 96 -1.44 15.19 14.35
CA SER A 96 -2.50 14.19 14.18
C SER A 96 -1.98 12.84 13.69
N GLU A 97 -2.80 11.81 13.77
CA GLU A 97 -2.51 10.48 13.22
C GLU A 97 -2.30 10.52 11.70
N ASP A 98 -3.11 11.34 11.01
CA ASP A 98 -2.96 11.57 9.57
C ASP A 98 -1.64 12.28 9.26
N GLU A 99 -1.26 13.29 10.06
CA GLU A 99 0.04 13.95 9.91
C GLU A 99 1.20 12.98 10.18
N TYR A 100 1.07 12.05 11.13
CA TYR A 100 2.06 11.00 11.34
C TYR A 100 2.20 10.09 10.12
N LEU A 101 1.07 9.65 9.53
CA LEU A 101 1.06 8.84 8.32
C LEU A 101 1.73 9.57 7.15
N GLU A 102 1.34 10.82 6.89
CA GLU A 102 1.93 11.64 5.84
C GLU A 102 3.44 11.85 6.06
N ASN A 103 3.87 12.11 7.30
CA ASN A 103 5.29 12.24 7.63
C ASN A 103 6.07 10.94 7.42
N ALA A 104 5.47 9.79 7.71
CA ALA A 104 6.08 8.49 7.44
C ALA A 104 6.18 8.19 5.94
N LEU A 105 5.24 8.69 5.14
CA LEU A 105 5.19 8.52 3.67
C LEU A 105 6.06 9.52 2.90
N LYS A 106 6.51 10.62 3.54
CA LYS A 106 7.39 11.60 2.90
C LYS A 106 8.65 10.92 2.37
N LEU A 107 8.86 11.05 1.06
CA LEU A 107 10.10 10.65 0.42
C LEU A 107 11.26 11.36 1.10
N LYS A 108 12.16 10.60 1.72
CA LYS A 108 13.46 11.14 2.12
C LYS A 108 14.17 11.53 0.84
N ALA A 109 14.53 12.81 0.71
CA ALA A 109 15.40 13.25 -0.37
C ALA A 109 16.64 12.36 -0.35
N GLY A 110 16.80 11.54 -1.39
CA GLY A 110 17.98 10.71 -1.55
C GLY A 110 19.21 11.61 -1.52
N LYS A 111 20.20 11.25 -0.69
CA LYS A 111 21.55 11.77 -0.87
C LYS A 111 22.17 11.12 -2.10
#